data_AF-A0A7Z7N2Z1-F1
#
_entry.id   AF-A0A7Z7N2Z1-F1
#
_cell.length_a   1.000
_cell.length_b   1.000
_cell.length_c   1.000
_cell.angle_alpha   90.00
_cell.angle_beta   90.00
_cell.angle_gamma   90.00
#
_symmetry.space_group_name_H-M   'P 1'
#
loop_
_entity.id
_entity.type
_entity.pdbx_description
1 polymer ?
#
loop_
_entity_poly.entity_id
_entity_poly.type
_entity_poly.pdbx_seq_one_letter_code
_entity_poly.pdbx_strand_id
1 'polypeptide(L)'
;MSSVTNEYGADGWKGPMAQLLRDFDWASTTLGPIDCWPLSLRSTVQVMLANPLPMAVLWGEDGILLYNEHYAAFSGEKHPRILGARIEEAWPEAASFNRNVVDSCLRGESLSYRDIVFELARNGCPEETGWTCTTAPSICTTGSTRARSPS
;
A
#
# COMPACT_ATOMS: atom_id res chain seq x y z
N MET A 1 -17.30 -6.29 -29.53
CA MET A 1 -17.06 -7.52 -28.74
C MET A 1 -15.57 -7.77 -28.72
N SER A 2 -14.91 -7.43 -27.62
CA SER A 2 -13.59 -7.97 -27.27
C SER A 2 -13.66 -8.33 -25.79
N SER A 3 -13.72 -9.64 -25.55
CA SER A 3 -13.75 -10.26 -24.24
C SER A 3 -12.36 -10.12 -23.62
N VAL A 4 -12.20 -9.24 -22.64
CA VAL A 4 -11.06 -9.32 -21.72
C VAL A 4 -11.40 -10.43 -20.74
N THR A 5 -10.81 -11.59 -20.95
CA THR A 5 -10.95 -12.75 -20.08
C THR A 5 -10.50 -12.38 -18.67
N ASN A 6 -11.34 -12.74 -17.71
CA ASN A 6 -11.08 -12.66 -16.28
C ASN A 6 -9.96 -13.66 -15.90
N GLU A 7 -8.71 -13.34 -16.23
CA GLU A 7 -7.56 -14.22 -15.97
C GLU A 7 -7.09 -14.21 -14.51
N TYR A 8 -7.68 -13.34 -13.66
CA TYR A 8 -7.37 -13.20 -12.24
C TYR A 8 -8.50 -13.70 -11.32
N GLY A 9 -9.26 -14.71 -11.76
CA GLY A 9 -10.60 -15.14 -11.32
C GLY A 9 -10.89 -15.47 -9.83
N ALA A 10 -10.31 -14.75 -8.88
CA ALA A 10 -10.72 -14.70 -7.49
C ALA A 10 -11.36 -13.33 -7.18
N ASP A 11 -12.25 -13.30 -6.18
CA ASP A 11 -13.01 -12.10 -5.82
C ASP A 11 -12.15 -10.86 -5.49
N GLY A 12 -10.87 -11.04 -5.16
CA GLY A 12 -9.94 -9.96 -4.86
C GLY A 12 -9.59 -9.03 -6.03
N TRP A 13 -9.70 -9.45 -7.30
CA TRP A 13 -9.40 -8.58 -8.45
C TRP A 13 -10.63 -7.82 -8.99
N LYS A 14 -11.62 -7.58 -8.13
CA LYS A 14 -12.85 -6.85 -8.45
C LYS A 14 -12.89 -5.52 -7.70
N GLY A 15 -13.73 -4.59 -8.18
CA GLY A 15 -13.96 -3.30 -7.54
C GLY A 15 -13.06 -2.16 -8.01
N PRO A 16 -13.28 -0.94 -7.48
CA PRO A 16 -12.62 0.28 -7.96
C PRO A 16 -11.09 0.24 -7.86
N MET A 17 -10.54 -0.27 -6.75
CA MET A 17 -9.08 -0.37 -6.61
C MET A 17 -8.46 -1.42 -7.53
N ALA A 18 -9.12 -2.56 -7.75
CA ALA A 18 -8.65 -3.54 -8.71
C ALA A 18 -8.67 -3.00 -10.15
N GLN A 19 -9.66 -2.15 -10.48
CA GLN A 19 -9.69 -1.45 -11.78
C GLN A 19 -8.54 -0.43 -11.87
N LEU A 20 -8.33 0.38 -10.83
CA LEU A 20 -7.24 1.35 -10.80
C LEU A 20 -5.87 0.68 -10.91
N LEU A 21 -5.65 -0.46 -10.24
CA LEU A 21 -4.43 -1.27 -10.40
C LEU A 21 -4.26 -1.79 -11.82
N ARG A 22 -5.33 -2.18 -12.52
CA ARG A 22 -5.25 -2.64 -13.92
C ARG A 22 -4.96 -1.52 -14.90
N ASP A 23 -5.48 -0.33 -14.64
CA ASP A 23 -5.35 0.83 -15.53
C ASP A 23 -4.06 1.63 -15.30
N PHE A 24 -3.35 1.37 -14.20
CA PHE A 24 -2.10 2.05 -13.87
C PHE A 24 -0.96 1.60 -14.82
N ASP A 25 -0.16 2.57 -15.29
CA ASP A 25 1.01 2.31 -16.14
C ASP A 25 2.18 1.74 -15.32
N TRP A 26 2.12 0.45 -15.01
CA TRP A 26 3.19 -0.20 -14.25
C TRP A 26 4.53 -0.29 -14.99
N ALA A 27 4.51 -0.15 -16.32
CA ALA A 27 5.73 -0.13 -17.12
C ALA A 27 6.61 1.08 -16.79
N SER A 28 6.04 2.15 -16.22
CA SER A 28 6.79 3.30 -15.73
C SER A 28 7.44 3.09 -14.35
N THR A 29 7.26 1.92 -13.73
CA THR A 29 7.80 1.57 -12.42
C THR A 29 8.80 0.41 -12.52
N THR A 30 9.55 0.15 -11.44
CA THR A 30 10.45 -1.00 -11.38
C THR A 30 9.75 -2.35 -11.23
N LEU A 31 8.43 -2.38 -11.04
CA LEU A 31 7.64 -3.62 -11.11
C LEU A 31 7.45 -4.12 -12.54
N GLY A 32 7.57 -3.23 -13.53
CA GLY A 32 7.26 -3.52 -14.92
C GLY A 32 5.76 -3.78 -15.16
N PRO A 33 5.37 -4.07 -16.41
CA PRO A 33 3.98 -4.31 -16.80
C PRO A 33 3.28 -5.36 -15.94
N ILE A 34 2.01 -5.14 -15.63
CA ILE A 34 1.22 -6.02 -14.74
C ILE A 34 1.16 -7.48 -15.23
N ASP A 35 1.18 -7.69 -16.55
CA ASP A 35 1.19 -9.02 -17.18
C ASP A 35 2.50 -9.78 -16.94
N CYS A 36 3.58 -9.05 -16.63
CA CYS A 36 4.90 -9.61 -16.33
C CYS A 36 5.11 -9.87 -14.84
N TRP A 37 4.14 -9.54 -13.97
CA TRP A 37 4.31 -9.70 -12.54
C TRP A 37 4.48 -11.17 -12.13
N PRO A 38 5.45 -11.46 -11.24
CA PRO A 38 5.60 -12.80 -10.70
C PRO A 38 4.33 -13.23 -9.97
N LEU A 39 4.06 -14.54 -9.96
CA LEU A 39 2.87 -15.08 -9.31
C LEU A 39 2.77 -14.66 -7.83
N SER A 40 3.91 -14.60 -7.13
CA SER A 40 3.98 -14.15 -5.73
C SER A 40 3.42 -12.75 -5.54
N LEU A 41 3.79 -11.78 -6.38
CA LEU A 41 3.25 -10.42 -6.32
C LEU A 41 1.75 -10.41 -6.60
N ARG A 42 1.30 -11.12 -7.63
CA ARG A 42 -0.13 -11.19 -7.98
C ARG A 42 -0.98 -11.79 -6.85
N SER A 43 -0.50 -12.85 -6.21
CA SER A 43 -1.16 -13.47 -5.06
C SER A 43 -1.20 -12.53 -3.85
N THR A 44 -0.10 -11.83 -3.57
CA THR A 44 -0.04 -10.83 -2.49
C THR A 44 -1.02 -9.68 -2.72
N VAL A 45 -1.09 -9.14 -3.93
CA VAL A 45 -2.04 -8.09 -4.31
C VAL A 45 -3.48 -8.56 -4.17
N GLN A 46 -3.76 -9.81 -4.54
CA GLN A 46 -5.10 -10.40 -4.36
C GLN A 46 -5.50 -10.48 -2.88
N VAL A 47 -4.58 -10.88 -2.00
CA VAL A 47 -4.81 -10.91 -0.55
C VAL A 47 -5.04 -9.50 -0.01
N MET A 48 -4.23 -8.53 -0.46
CA MET A 48 -4.35 -7.13 -0.08
C MET A 48 -5.72 -6.56 -0.45
N LEU A 49 -6.18 -6.78 -1.69
CA LEU A 49 -7.49 -6.30 -2.17
C LEU A 49 -8.67 -6.95 -1.45
N ALA A 50 -8.56 -8.23 -1.07
CA ALA A 50 -9.62 -8.92 -0.35
C ALA A 50 -9.70 -8.56 1.15
N ASN A 51 -8.73 -7.83 1.69
CA ASN A 51 -8.66 -7.52 3.10
C ASN A 51 -9.63 -6.38 3.47
N PRO A 52 -10.54 -6.55 4.45
CA PRO A 52 -11.48 -5.52 4.88
C PRO A 52 -10.86 -4.40 5.74
N LEU A 53 -9.56 -4.47 6.03
CA LEU A 53 -8.81 -3.47 6.78
C LEU A 53 -7.84 -2.71 5.86
N PRO A 54 -7.44 -1.47 6.19
CA PRO A 54 -6.41 -0.75 5.44
C PRO A 54 -5.15 -1.60 5.27
N MET A 55 -4.74 -1.82 4.03
CA MET A 55 -3.60 -2.66 3.72
C MET A 55 -2.81 -2.12 2.54
N ALA A 56 -1.49 -2.15 2.66
CA ALA A 56 -0.55 -1.71 1.65
C ALA A 56 0.57 -2.73 1.47
N VAL A 57 1.05 -2.92 0.25
CA VAL A 57 2.21 -3.75 -0.07
C VAL A 57 3.32 -2.82 -0.53
N LEU A 58 4.50 -2.98 0.07
CA LEU A 58 5.73 -2.36 -0.40
C LEU A 58 6.52 -3.43 -1.15
N TRP A 59 6.77 -3.21 -2.44
CA TRP A 59 7.42 -4.23 -3.26
C TRP A 59 8.73 -3.74 -3.86
N GLY A 60 9.73 -4.63 -3.84
CA GLY A 60 11.06 -4.39 -4.40
C GLY A 60 11.92 -3.43 -3.58
N GLU A 61 13.14 -3.20 -4.05
CA GLU A 61 14.15 -2.33 -3.39
C GLU A 61 13.71 -0.87 -3.29
N ASP A 62 12.88 -0.45 -4.24
CA ASP A 62 12.34 0.91 -4.29
C ASP A 62 11.17 1.13 -3.33
N GLY A 63 10.59 0.05 -2.78
CA GLY A 63 9.42 0.11 -1.92
C GLY A 63 8.20 0.67 -2.66
N ILE A 64 7.89 0.11 -3.83
CA ILE A 64 6.74 0.53 -4.65
C ILE A 64 5.45 0.25 -3.87
N LEU A 65 4.62 1.29 -3.73
CA LEU A 65 3.42 1.27 -2.90
C LEU A 65 2.20 0.80 -3.70
N LEU A 66 1.65 -0.37 -3.33
CA LEU A 66 0.33 -0.85 -3.75
C LEU A 66 -0.59 -0.88 -2.53
N TYR A 67 -1.90 -0.67 -2.69
CA TYR A 67 -2.82 -0.67 -1.55
C TYR A 67 -4.29 -0.92 -1.92
N ASN A 68 -5.11 -1.28 -0.92
CA ASN A 68 -6.54 -1.55 -1.09
C ASN A 68 -7.43 -0.32 -0.86
N GLU A 69 -8.75 -0.44 -1.06
CA GLU A 69 -9.68 0.69 -0.94
C GLU A 69 -9.73 1.28 0.47
N HIS A 70 -9.48 0.47 1.49
CA HIS A 70 -9.48 0.92 2.88
C HIS A 70 -8.25 1.78 3.18
N TYR A 71 -7.09 1.43 2.60
CA TYR A 71 -5.91 2.29 2.64
C TYR A 71 -6.08 3.54 1.76
N ALA A 72 -6.81 3.44 0.64
CA ALA A 72 -7.15 4.59 -0.19
C ALA A 72 -7.96 5.62 0.61
N ALA A 73 -9.00 5.18 1.30
CA ALA A 73 -9.80 6.03 2.19
C ALA A 73 -8.94 6.65 3.31
N PHE A 74 -8.02 5.85 3.86
CA PHE A 74 -7.06 6.31 4.85
C PHE A 74 -6.12 7.41 4.30
N SER A 75 -5.69 7.28 3.05
CA SER A 75 -4.72 8.18 2.39
C SER A 75 -5.30 9.55 2.01
N GLY A 76 -6.63 9.71 2.06
CA GLY A 76 -7.31 10.98 1.79
C GLY A 76 -6.92 11.57 0.43
N GLU A 77 -6.57 12.86 0.42
CA GLU A 77 -6.19 13.60 -0.80
C GLU A 77 -4.92 13.07 -1.49
N LYS A 78 -4.15 12.19 -0.83
CA LYS A 78 -3.01 11.53 -1.47
C LYS A 78 -3.43 10.40 -2.41
N HIS A 79 -4.64 9.87 -2.28
CA HIS A 79 -5.20 8.96 -3.26
C HIS A 79 -5.77 9.74 -4.47
N PRO A 80 -5.55 9.28 -5.73
CA PRO A 80 -4.81 8.09 -6.15
C PRO A 80 -3.31 8.33 -6.39
N ARG A 81 -2.81 9.58 -6.29
CA ARG A 81 -1.46 9.98 -6.76
C ARG A 81 -0.29 9.18 -6.16
N ILE A 82 -0.46 8.58 -4.99
CA ILE A 82 0.60 7.78 -4.34
C ILE A 82 0.61 6.30 -4.76
N LEU A 83 -0.36 5.85 -5.57
CA LEU A 83 -0.34 4.49 -6.11
C LEU A 83 0.87 4.32 -7.05
N GLY A 84 1.64 3.26 -6.84
CA GLY A 84 2.83 2.94 -7.64
C GLY A 84 4.03 3.85 -7.38
N ALA A 85 3.92 4.82 -6.46
CA ALA A 85 5.04 5.66 -6.05
C ALA A 85 5.98 4.91 -5.10
N ARG A 86 7.22 5.41 -4.96
CA ARG A 86 8.11 4.99 -3.88
C ARG A 86 7.49 5.43 -2.55
N ILE A 87 7.55 4.59 -1.52
CA ILE A 87 6.91 4.88 -0.24
C ILE A 87 7.42 6.19 0.44
N GLU A 88 8.69 6.53 0.20
CA GLU A 88 9.29 7.78 0.69
C GLU A 88 8.74 9.02 -0.01
N GLU A 89 8.34 8.89 -1.27
CA GLU A 89 7.74 9.98 -2.05
C GLU A 89 6.24 10.10 -1.74
N ALA A 90 5.59 8.98 -1.43
CA ALA A 90 4.20 8.96 -0.97
C ALA A 90 4.03 9.66 0.38
N TRP A 91 4.97 9.41 1.30
CA TRP A 91 4.99 9.92 2.66
C TRP A 91 6.35 10.55 3.00
N PRO A 92 6.67 11.73 2.43
CA PRO A 92 7.94 12.41 2.70
C PRO A 92 8.10 12.75 4.18
N GLU A 93 7.00 12.94 4.90
CA GLU A 93 6.97 13.21 6.34
C GLU A 93 7.50 12.01 7.16
N ALA A 94 7.45 10.80 6.60
CA ALA A 94 7.91 9.55 7.21
C ALA A 94 9.00 8.84 6.39
N ALA A 95 9.71 9.55 5.49
CA ALA A 95 10.63 8.94 4.54
C ALA A 95 11.71 8.06 5.20
N SER A 96 12.42 8.57 6.22
CA SER A 96 13.46 7.81 6.92
C SER A 96 12.93 6.56 7.62
N PHE A 97 11.71 6.63 8.17
CA PHE A 97 11.04 5.48 8.76
C PHE A 97 10.70 4.44 7.69
N ASN A 98 10.09 4.88 6.58
CA ASN A 98 9.71 4.01 5.48
C ASN A 98 10.93 3.35 4.82
N ARG A 99 12.05 4.07 4.69
CA ARG A 99 13.32 3.48 4.23
C ARG A 99 13.78 2.37 5.15
N ASN A 100 13.76 2.60 6.46
CA ASN A 100 14.14 1.57 7.43
C ASN A 100 13.24 0.32 7.33
N VAL A 101 11.93 0.51 7.13
CA VAL A 101 10.99 -0.60 6.92
C VAL A 101 11.39 -1.41 5.67
N VAL A 102 11.59 -0.74 4.54
CA VAL A 102 11.99 -1.40 3.28
C VAL A 102 13.31 -2.14 3.45
N ASP A 103 14.34 -1.49 3.97
CA ASP A 103 15.67 -2.08 4.13
C ASP A 103 15.66 -3.30 5.06
N SER A 104 14.83 -3.28 6.10
CA SER A 104 14.69 -4.39 7.04
C SER A 104 13.95 -5.58 6.40
N CYS A 105 12.87 -5.33 5.66
CA CYS A 105 12.20 -6.38 4.90
C CYS A 105 13.11 -7.02 3.84
N LEU A 106 13.96 -6.23 3.18
CA LEU A 106 14.97 -6.75 2.22
C LEU A 106 16.03 -7.63 2.89
N ARG A 107 16.34 -7.38 4.18
CA ARG A 107 17.19 -8.28 4.99
C ARG A 107 16.45 -9.54 5.47
N GLY A 108 15.19 -9.73 5.12
CA GLY A 108 14.35 -10.84 5.55
C GLY A 108 13.78 -10.67 6.97
N GLU A 109 13.88 -9.47 7.54
CA GLU A 109 13.35 -9.16 8.86
C GLU A 109 11.85 -8.86 8.77
N SER A 110 11.11 -9.20 9.82
CA SER A 110 9.71 -8.78 9.99
C SER A 110 9.65 -7.74 11.10
N LEU A 111 9.02 -6.60 10.82
CA LEU A 111 8.84 -5.53 11.81
C LEU A 111 7.37 -5.44 12.17
N SER A 112 7.08 -5.45 13.46
CA SER A 112 5.74 -5.15 13.97
C SER A 112 5.83 -3.95 14.87
N TYR A 113 5.13 -2.90 14.48
CA TYR A 113 4.97 -1.68 15.23
C TYR A 113 3.54 -1.58 15.72
N ARG A 114 3.38 -1.25 17.00
CA ARG A 114 2.08 -1.03 17.63
C ARG A 114 2.02 0.41 18.12
N ASP A 115 0.87 1.05 17.91
CA ASP A 115 0.57 2.40 18.38
C ASP A 115 1.60 3.46 17.95
N ILE A 116 2.18 3.34 16.75
CA ILE A 116 2.96 4.46 16.20
C ILE A 116 2.01 5.62 15.97
N VAL A 117 2.41 6.82 16.35
CA VAL A 117 1.72 8.04 15.96
C VAL A 117 2.50 8.67 14.81
N PHE A 118 1.85 8.84 13.67
CA PHE A 118 2.38 9.70 12.61
C PHE A 118 1.63 11.02 12.64
N GLU A 119 2.37 12.13 12.64
CA GLU A 119 1.86 13.43 12.26
C GLU A 119 1.77 13.46 10.73
N LEU A 120 0.59 13.19 10.20
CA LEU A 120 0.37 13.29 8.77
C LEU A 120 -0.33 14.60 8.44
N ALA A 121 0.16 15.26 7.38
CA ALA A 121 -0.55 16.38 6.79
C ALA A 121 -1.85 15.87 6.12
N ARG A 122 -2.99 16.23 6.70
CA ARG A 122 -4.33 15.99 6.14
C ARG A 122 -4.99 17.33 5.85
N ASN A 123 -5.35 17.58 4.60
CA ASN A 123 -5.97 18.83 4.13
C ASN A 123 -5.15 20.09 4.51
N GLY A 124 -3.81 19.96 4.61
CA GLY A 124 -2.91 21.04 5.02
C GLY A 124 -2.76 21.24 6.54
N CYS A 125 -3.43 20.43 7.37
CA CYS A 125 -3.30 20.46 8.83
C CYS A 125 -2.59 19.19 9.34
N PRO A 126 -1.65 19.29 10.30
CA PRO A 126 -1.10 18.13 10.99
C PRO A 126 -2.20 17.43 11.81
N GLU A 127 -2.44 16.14 11.57
CA GLU A 127 -3.31 15.30 12.37
C GLU A 127 -2.51 14.14 12.97
N GLU A 128 -2.59 13.96 14.30
CA GLU A 128 -2.05 12.77 14.96
C GLU A 128 -2.95 11.57 14.68
N THR A 129 -2.40 10.56 14.03
CA THR A 129 -3.11 9.31 13.75
C THR A 129 -2.37 8.15 14.38
N GLY A 130 -3.09 7.20 15.00
CA GLY A 130 -2.54 6.00 15.64
C GLY A 130 -2.53 4.79 14.71
N TRP A 131 -1.39 4.10 14.64
CA TRP A 131 -1.07 3.10 13.63
C TRP A 131 -0.52 1.82 14.24
N THR A 132 -1.06 0.70 13.79
CA THR A 132 -0.42 -0.61 13.94
C THR A 132 0.07 -1.06 12.59
N CYS A 133 1.37 -1.19 12.41
CA CYS A 133 1.98 -1.63 11.16
C CYS A 133 2.66 -2.97 11.39
N THR A 134 2.26 -4.03 10.68
CA THR A 134 3.03 -5.28 10.63
C THR A 134 3.54 -5.48 9.22
N THR A 135 4.86 -5.53 9.09
CA THR A 135 5.59 -5.75 7.85
C THR A 135 6.29 -7.10 7.91
N ALA A 136 6.03 -7.93 6.92
CA ALA A 136 6.74 -9.15 6.59
C ALA A 136 7.46 -8.93 5.24
N PRO A 137 8.45 -9.76 4.85
CA PRO A 137 9.29 -9.55 3.66
C PRO A 137 8.57 -9.36 2.32
N SER A 138 7.24 -9.52 2.28
CA SER A 138 6.42 -9.28 1.08
C SER A 138 5.09 -8.58 1.37
N ILE A 139 4.77 -8.25 2.62
CA ILE A 139 3.42 -7.79 3.03
C ILE A 139 3.55 -6.72 4.11
N CYS A 140 2.95 -5.55 3.91
CA CYS A 140 2.70 -4.61 4.99
C CYS A 140 1.18 -4.64 5.32
N THR A 141 0.83 -4.53 6.59
CA THR A 141 -0.55 -4.47 7.06
C THR A 141 -0.65 -3.30 8.01
N THR A 142 -1.69 -2.48 7.86
CA THR A 142 -1.83 -1.27 8.65
C THR A 142 -3.21 -1.21 9.30
N GLY A 143 -3.28 -1.54 10.59
CA GLY A 143 -4.49 -1.35 11.40
C GLY A 143 -4.56 0.09 11.91
N SER A 144 -5.66 0.79 11.65
CA SER A 144 -5.95 2.10 12.26
C SER A 144 -6.55 1.89 13.66
N THR A 145 -6.04 2.59 14.68
CA THR A 145 -6.72 2.72 15.97
C THR A 145 -6.80 4.16 16.45
N ARG A 146 -8.06 4.61 16.60
CA ARG A 146 -8.62 5.76 17.34
C ARG A 146 -7.79 7.05 17.39
N ALA A 147 -8.26 8.08 16.67
CA ALA A 147 -7.93 9.47 16.98
C ALA A 147 -8.27 9.77 18.45
N ARG A 148 -7.32 10.34 19.21
CA ARG A 148 -7.67 11.00 20.47
C ARG A 148 -8.28 12.35 20.10
N SER A 149 -9.50 12.58 20.57
CA SER A 149 -10.08 13.92 20.57
C SER A 149 -9.15 14.87 21.32
N PRO A 150 -8.86 16.07 20.79
CA PRO A 150 -8.13 17.08 21.55
C PRO A 150 -8.98 17.50 22.76
N SER A 151 -8.34 17.55 23.93
CA SER A 151 -8.89 18.08 25.19
C SER A 151 -9.18 19.57 25.13
#